data_AF-A0A2V5RNP4-F1
#
_entry.id   AF-A0A2V5RNP4-F1
#
_cell.length_a   1.000
_cell.length_b   1.000
_cell.length_c   1.000
_cell.angle_alpha   90.00
_cell.angle_beta   90.00
_cell.angle_gamma   90.00
#
_symmetry.space_group_name_H-M   'P 1'
#
loop_
_entity.id
_entity.type
_entity.pdbx_description
1 polymer ?
#
loop_
_entity_poly.entity_id
_entity_poly.type
_entity_poly.pdbx_seq_one_letter_code
_entity_poly.pdbx_strand_id
1 'polypeptide(L)'
;MTTRVSFAFLIAIWASATFAQESPTPIPSPTVEESLSPSISPEEPPTPAPVPAQTPSASPARSVRISFVPPPLEGTISLGIYDKSGKLVRVLHQEAQLNEFAIGADGLVTQWNGRNDEEQDLPAGRYHARGYVIGPLKVEDLGESSAPSMESKANAKVKMKLVRNPLRKEKRPFVELGIGFDSDGSYLKTSDDLPLLTISETPNLSRVWITKKNEDAVDVWQDDGNKVYQFRISNLDQMMAFDCGELELK
;
A
#
# COMPACT_ATOMS: atom_id res chain seq x y z
N MET A 1 -2.64 53.21 9.18
CA MET A 1 -2.33 52.88 10.59
C MET A 1 -2.32 51.38 10.72
N THR A 2 -1.14 50.89 11.06
CA THR A 2 -0.67 49.51 11.17
C THR A 2 -1.24 48.83 12.41
N THR A 3 -1.47 47.50 12.36
CA THR A 3 -0.84 46.53 13.29
C THR A 3 -1.05 45.11 12.73
N ARG A 4 0.05 44.46 12.35
CA ARG A 4 0.18 43.01 12.12
C ARG A 4 0.67 42.39 13.42
N VAL A 5 0.07 41.27 13.85
CA VAL A 5 0.60 40.46 14.95
C VAL A 5 1.04 39.12 14.38
N SER A 6 2.33 38.83 14.54
CA SER A 6 3.02 37.61 14.11
C SER A 6 3.29 36.78 15.35
N PHE A 7 2.82 35.53 15.37
CA PHE A 7 3.18 34.55 16.41
C PHE A 7 4.23 33.59 15.85
N ALA A 8 5.43 33.63 16.41
CA ALA A 8 6.51 32.67 16.18
C ALA A 8 6.66 31.83 17.46
N PHE A 9 6.54 30.51 17.35
CA PHE A 9 6.82 29.58 18.44
C PHE A 9 8.20 28.94 18.26
N LEU A 10 8.97 29.00 19.35
CA LEU A 10 10.37 28.62 19.48
C LEU A 10 10.55 27.10 19.62
N ILE A 11 11.59 26.59 18.94
CA ILE A 11 12.11 25.23 18.99
C ILE A 11 13.08 25.11 20.18
N ALA A 12 12.99 24.04 20.96
CA ALA A 12 14.00 23.67 21.95
C ALA A 12 14.61 22.30 21.63
N ILE A 13 15.90 22.32 21.29
CA ILE A 13 16.77 21.16 21.07
C ILE A 13 17.56 20.93 22.36
N TRP A 14 17.57 19.70 22.89
CA TRP A 14 18.50 19.29 23.94
C TRP A 14 19.44 18.21 23.39
N ALA A 15 20.72 18.57 23.33
CA ALA A 15 21.83 17.65 23.11
C ALA A 15 22.85 17.91 24.22
N SER A 16 23.24 16.85 24.93
CA SER A 16 24.34 16.87 25.89
C SER A 16 25.27 15.71 25.56
N ALA A 17 26.46 16.05 25.04
CA ALA A 17 27.60 15.17 24.92
C ALA A 17 28.67 15.66 25.91
N THR A 18 29.27 14.75 26.68
CA THR A 18 30.49 15.01 27.45
C THR A 18 31.50 13.87 27.27
N PHE A 19 32.77 14.26 27.28
CA PHE A 19 33.96 13.66 26.67
C PHE A 19 34.58 12.42 27.37
N ALA A 20 35.48 11.80 26.60
CA ALA A 20 36.33 10.62 26.78
C ALA A 20 37.41 10.64 27.89
N GLN A 21 37.85 9.43 28.29
CA GLN A 21 39.24 8.98 28.65
C GLN A 21 39.14 7.49 29.09
N GLU A 22 40.07 6.54 28.94
CA GLU A 22 41.44 6.38 28.42
C GLU A 22 41.68 4.84 28.29
N SER A 23 42.62 4.39 27.45
CA SER A 23 43.07 2.98 27.36
C SER A 23 44.55 2.90 27.78
N PRO A 24 45.05 1.81 28.41
CA PRO A 24 45.72 0.76 27.62
C PRO A 24 45.65 -0.69 28.20
N THR A 25 45.86 -1.70 27.33
CA THR A 25 46.11 -3.14 27.62
C THR A 25 47.57 -3.36 28.13
N PRO A 26 47.92 -4.44 28.86
CA PRO A 26 48.27 -5.75 28.25
C PRO A 26 47.97 -7.03 29.10
N ILE A 27 48.04 -8.20 28.43
CA ILE A 27 47.93 -9.60 28.93
C ILE A 27 49.29 -10.08 29.51
N PRO A 28 49.33 -11.01 30.50
CA PRO A 28 49.78 -12.40 30.23
C PRO A 28 49.05 -13.51 31.03
N SER A 29 48.95 -14.72 30.46
CA SER A 29 48.64 -16.00 31.14
C SER A 29 49.89 -16.60 31.82
N PRO A 30 49.76 -17.54 32.78
CA PRO A 30 49.94 -18.96 32.43
C PRO A 30 49.14 -20.02 33.26
N THR A 31 48.63 -21.04 32.56
CA THR A 31 48.87 -22.50 32.67
C THR A 31 49.15 -23.20 34.04
N VAL A 32 48.23 -24.13 34.38
CA VAL A 32 48.36 -25.52 34.90
C VAL A 32 48.93 -25.78 36.31
N GLU A 33 48.15 -26.46 37.18
CA GLU A 33 48.51 -27.79 37.70
C GLU A 33 47.33 -28.55 38.33
N GLU A 34 47.47 -29.86 38.31
CA GLU A 34 46.53 -30.97 38.43
C GLU A 34 46.55 -31.56 39.85
N SER A 35 45.41 -32.01 40.40
CA SER A 35 45.34 -33.30 41.14
C SER A 35 44.00 -33.60 41.82
N LEU A 36 43.48 -34.78 41.47
CA LEU A 36 42.90 -35.83 42.34
C LEU A 36 41.52 -35.59 43.02
N SER A 37 40.51 -36.25 42.47
CA SER A 37 39.26 -36.70 43.15
C SER A 37 39.54 -37.89 44.10
N PRO A 38 38.56 -38.53 44.81
CA PRO A 38 37.11 -38.30 44.91
C PRO A 38 36.50 -38.50 46.35
N SER A 39 35.23 -38.12 46.59
CA SER A 39 34.29 -38.91 47.41
C SER A 39 32.83 -38.39 47.40
N ILE A 40 31.98 -39.11 46.66
CA ILE A 40 30.59 -39.56 46.88
C ILE A 40 29.67 -38.85 47.92
N SER A 41 28.48 -38.42 47.46
CA SER A 41 27.15 -38.75 48.03
C SER A 41 26.02 -38.47 47.00
N PRO A 42 24.85 -39.12 47.10
CA PRO A 42 23.97 -39.43 45.96
C PRO A 42 23.04 -38.28 45.56
N GLU A 43 22.95 -38.05 44.25
CA GLU A 43 22.09 -37.07 43.59
C GLU A 43 20.66 -37.62 43.42
N GLU A 44 19.70 -36.81 43.83
CA GLU A 44 18.25 -36.97 43.65
C GLU A 44 17.91 -37.08 42.14
N PRO A 45 16.95 -37.94 41.72
CA PRO A 45 16.68 -38.13 40.31
C PRO A 45 16.14 -36.84 39.66
N PRO A 46 16.69 -36.37 38.52
CA PRO A 46 16.20 -35.17 37.88
C PRO A 46 14.80 -35.41 37.30
N THR A 47 13.90 -34.47 37.61
CA THR A 47 12.59 -34.31 36.97
C THR A 47 12.78 -34.19 35.45
N PRO A 48 11.97 -34.87 34.61
CA PRO A 48 12.13 -34.76 33.16
C PRO A 48 11.83 -33.33 32.68
N ALA A 49 12.74 -32.76 31.90
CA ALA A 49 12.56 -31.47 31.25
C ALA A 49 11.32 -31.48 30.33
N PRO A 50 10.58 -30.35 30.22
CA PRO A 50 9.41 -30.30 29.36
C PRO A 50 9.83 -30.45 27.90
N VAL A 51 9.13 -31.33 27.18
CA VAL A 51 9.19 -31.45 25.72
C VAL A 51 8.87 -30.07 25.12
N PRO A 52 9.66 -29.52 24.18
CA PRO A 52 9.28 -28.29 23.50
C PRO A 52 7.91 -28.50 22.85
N ALA A 53 6.93 -27.69 23.25
CA ALA A 53 5.66 -27.62 22.57
C ALA A 53 5.94 -27.30 21.10
N GLN A 54 5.71 -28.27 20.22
CA GLN A 54 5.73 -28.02 18.79
C GLN A 54 4.65 -26.96 18.53
N THR A 55 5.08 -25.74 18.25
CA THR A 55 4.23 -24.73 17.64
C THR A 55 3.64 -25.37 16.39
N PRO A 56 2.31 -25.33 16.18
CA PRO A 56 1.72 -25.93 15.00
C PRO A 56 2.41 -25.35 13.77
N SER A 57 3.10 -26.22 13.05
CA SER A 57 3.72 -25.95 11.76
C SER A 57 2.64 -25.32 10.88
N ALA A 58 2.78 -24.03 10.55
CA ALA A 58 1.90 -23.37 9.61
C ALA A 58 1.92 -24.21 8.33
N SER A 59 0.78 -24.81 7.98
CA SER A 59 0.56 -25.45 6.68
C SER A 59 1.19 -24.58 5.59
N PRO A 60 1.86 -25.16 4.58
CA PRO A 60 2.57 -24.36 3.57
C PRO A 60 1.61 -23.30 3.05
N ALA A 61 1.90 -22.05 3.42
CA ALA A 61 1.05 -20.92 3.14
C ALA A 61 0.88 -20.86 1.63
N ARG A 62 -0.37 -20.77 1.15
CA ARG A 62 -0.72 -20.70 -0.27
C ARG A 62 -0.21 -19.37 -0.85
N SER A 63 1.10 -19.21 -0.96
CA SER A 63 1.74 -17.99 -1.44
C SER A 63 2.01 -18.11 -2.94
N VAL A 64 1.43 -17.19 -3.68
CA VAL A 64 1.61 -17.05 -5.12
C VAL A 64 2.55 -15.87 -5.37
N ARG A 65 3.68 -16.15 -6.03
CA ARG A 65 4.61 -15.12 -6.47
C ARG A 65 4.08 -14.44 -7.73
N ILE A 66 4.06 -13.12 -7.73
CA ILE A 66 3.60 -12.29 -8.85
C ILE A 66 4.80 -11.47 -9.32
N SER A 67 5.13 -11.59 -10.61
CA SER A 67 6.24 -10.85 -11.23
C SER A 67 5.75 -10.06 -12.43
N PHE A 68 6.21 -8.82 -12.57
CA PHE A 68 5.85 -7.97 -13.69
C PHE A 68 6.97 -6.98 -14.03
N VAL A 69 7.05 -6.61 -15.30
CA VAL A 69 7.89 -5.50 -15.73
C VAL A 69 7.12 -4.21 -15.47
N PRO A 70 7.62 -3.28 -14.63
CA PRO A 70 6.93 -2.03 -14.41
C PRO A 70 6.87 -1.26 -15.74
N PRO A 71 5.72 -0.69 -16.09
CA PRO A 71 5.64 0.17 -17.26
C PRO A 71 6.60 1.36 -17.18
N PRO A 72 7.06 1.91 -18.32
CA PRO A 72 8.00 3.03 -18.35
C PRO A 72 7.29 4.36 -18.08
N LEU A 73 6.66 4.46 -16.92
CA LEU A 73 6.00 5.65 -16.38
C LEU A 73 6.43 5.76 -14.91
N GLU A 74 6.88 6.94 -14.49
CA GLU A 74 7.14 7.20 -13.07
C GLU A 74 5.83 7.51 -12.34
N GLY A 75 5.70 7.02 -11.10
CA GLY A 75 4.47 7.14 -10.34
C GLY A 75 4.36 6.11 -9.24
N THR A 76 3.17 6.01 -8.66
CA THR A 76 2.79 4.97 -7.71
C THR A 76 2.07 3.82 -8.42
N ILE A 77 2.03 2.65 -7.77
CA ILE A 77 1.47 1.43 -8.31
C ILE A 77 0.25 1.02 -7.47
N SER A 78 -0.89 0.89 -8.15
CA SER A 78 -2.04 0.16 -7.62
C SER A 78 -2.17 -1.18 -8.34
N LEU A 79 -2.26 -2.27 -7.58
CA LEU A 79 -2.26 -3.64 -8.08
C LEU A 79 -3.36 -4.46 -7.37
N GLY A 80 -4.23 -5.08 -8.16
CA GLY A 80 -5.32 -5.91 -7.68
C GLY A 80 -5.24 -7.35 -8.16
N ILE A 81 -5.88 -8.24 -7.39
CA ILE A 81 -6.15 -9.62 -7.77
C ILE A 81 -7.62 -9.74 -8.14
N TYR A 82 -7.87 -10.40 -9.27
CA TYR A 82 -9.19 -10.53 -9.87
C TYR A 82 -9.55 -12.00 -10.04
N ASP A 83 -10.82 -12.33 -9.84
CA ASP A 83 -11.32 -13.66 -10.18
C ASP A 83 -11.53 -13.83 -11.69
N LYS A 84 -11.96 -15.03 -12.12
CA LYS A 84 -12.27 -15.36 -13.51
C LYS A 84 -13.36 -14.50 -14.17
N SER A 85 -14.21 -13.82 -13.38
CA SER A 85 -15.24 -12.91 -13.87
C SER A 85 -14.72 -11.48 -14.06
N GLY A 86 -13.49 -11.21 -13.61
CA GLY A 86 -12.88 -9.89 -13.61
C GLY A 86 -13.29 -9.03 -12.41
N LYS A 87 -13.88 -9.64 -11.36
CA LYS A 87 -14.20 -8.95 -10.11
C LYS A 87 -12.95 -8.86 -9.24
N LEU A 88 -12.67 -7.68 -8.68
CA LEU A 88 -11.63 -7.50 -7.70
C LEU A 88 -11.94 -8.31 -6.43
N VAL A 89 -10.98 -9.11 -5.99
CA VAL A 89 -11.07 -9.95 -4.78
C VAL A 89 -10.05 -9.58 -3.72
N ARG A 90 -8.98 -8.87 -4.09
CA ARG A 90 -7.96 -8.36 -3.17
C ARG A 90 -7.31 -7.13 -3.76
N VAL A 91 -7.21 -6.07 -2.97
CA VAL A 91 -6.25 -4.99 -3.21
C VAL A 91 -4.90 -5.45 -2.65
N LEU A 92 -3.92 -5.63 -3.53
CA LEU A 92 -2.60 -6.08 -3.12
C LEU A 92 -1.69 -4.92 -2.77
N HIS A 93 -1.77 -3.84 -3.55
CA HIS A 93 -1.05 -2.59 -3.35
C HIS A 93 -1.97 -1.43 -3.75
N GLN A 94 -1.96 -0.36 -2.96
CA GLN A 94 -2.57 0.92 -3.28
C GLN A 94 -1.50 1.99 -3.14
N GLU A 95 -1.30 2.81 -4.17
CA GLU A 95 -0.36 3.93 -4.15
C GLU A 95 1.08 3.54 -3.76
N ALA A 96 1.48 2.29 -4.01
CA ALA A 96 2.78 1.79 -3.60
C ALA A 96 3.92 2.36 -4.45
N GLN A 97 5.05 2.66 -3.82
CA GLN A 97 6.28 3.06 -4.50
C GLN A 97 7.03 1.84 -5.06
N LEU A 98 7.87 2.06 -6.09
CA LEU A 98 8.64 0.98 -6.72
C LEU A 98 9.55 0.22 -5.76
N ASN A 99 10.05 0.88 -4.71
CA ASN A 99 10.93 0.29 -3.69
C ASN A 99 10.19 -0.64 -2.70
N GLU A 100 8.87 -0.65 -2.69
CA GLU A 100 8.05 -1.57 -1.90
C GLU A 100 7.96 -2.96 -2.55
N PHE A 101 8.41 -3.08 -3.80
CA PHE A 101 8.47 -4.34 -4.54
C PHE A 101 9.89 -4.92 -4.48
N ALA A 102 9.98 -6.24 -4.38
CA ALA A 102 11.26 -6.91 -4.49
C ALA A 102 11.75 -6.92 -5.96
N ILE A 103 13.06 -6.80 -6.17
CA ILE A 103 13.67 -6.90 -7.49
C ILE A 103 13.91 -8.37 -7.82
N GLY A 104 13.22 -8.89 -8.84
CA GLY A 104 13.45 -10.20 -9.42
C GLY A 104 14.42 -10.15 -10.61
N ALA A 105 14.71 -11.33 -11.19
CA ALA A 105 15.59 -11.43 -12.36
C ALA A 105 15.08 -10.62 -13.57
N ASP A 106 13.76 -10.56 -13.75
CA ASP A 106 13.13 -10.00 -14.96
C ASP A 106 12.17 -8.84 -14.67
N GLY A 107 12.10 -8.33 -13.43
CA GLY A 107 11.16 -7.26 -13.08
C GLY A 107 10.89 -7.12 -11.57
N LEU A 108 9.81 -6.43 -11.24
CA LEU A 108 9.32 -6.28 -9.87
C LEU A 108 8.54 -7.52 -9.43
N VAL A 109 8.60 -7.81 -8.13
CA VAL A 109 8.02 -9.00 -7.52
C VAL A 109 7.25 -8.62 -6.27
N THR A 110 6.06 -9.19 -6.14
CA THR A 110 5.25 -9.20 -4.91
C THR A 110 4.69 -10.61 -4.68
N GLN A 111 4.06 -10.84 -3.53
CA GLN A 111 3.44 -12.11 -3.19
C GLN A 111 1.99 -11.89 -2.77
N TRP A 112 1.14 -12.86 -3.08
CA TRP A 112 -0.23 -12.92 -2.60
C TRP A 112 -0.45 -14.24 -1.85
N ASN A 113 -1.00 -14.15 -0.64
CA ASN A 113 -1.22 -15.30 0.25
C ASN A 113 -2.51 -16.09 -0.02
N GLY A 114 -3.23 -15.77 -1.10
CA GLY A 114 -4.50 -16.42 -1.44
C GLY A 114 -5.72 -15.92 -0.67
N ARG A 115 -5.63 -14.78 0.03
CA ARG A 115 -6.74 -14.21 0.81
C ARG A 115 -7.40 -13.01 0.13
N ASN A 116 -8.65 -12.75 0.47
CA ASN A 116 -9.36 -11.52 0.11
C ASN A 116 -9.08 -10.38 1.12
N ASP A 117 -9.63 -9.18 0.90
CA ASP A 117 -9.44 -8.03 1.79
C ASP A 117 -10.01 -8.23 3.20
N GLU A 118 -10.90 -9.21 3.40
CA GLU A 118 -11.46 -9.61 4.71
C GLU A 118 -10.59 -10.68 5.41
N GLU A 119 -9.38 -10.93 4.93
CA GLU A 119 -8.44 -11.95 5.42
C GLU A 119 -8.98 -13.40 5.38
N GLN A 120 -9.97 -13.66 4.53
CA GLN A 120 -10.51 -15.00 4.30
C GLN A 120 -9.78 -15.68 3.13
N ASP A 121 -9.51 -16.98 3.29
CA ASP A 121 -8.87 -17.78 2.24
C ASP A 121 -9.82 -17.95 1.04
N LEU A 122 -9.32 -17.65 -0.15
CA LEU A 122 -10.03 -17.87 -1.41
C LEU A 122 -9.85 -19.32 -1.90
N PRO A 123 -10.82 -19.84 -2.69
CA PRO A 123 -10.73 -21.19 -3.23
C PRO A 123 -9.56 -21.34 -4.21
N ALA A 124 -9.00 -22.55 -4.28
CA ALA A 124 -8.02 -22.88 -5.31
C ALA A 124 -8.61 -22.67 -6.71
N GLY A 125 -7.79 -22.16 -7.64
CA GLY A 125 -8.23 -21.84 -8.99
C GLY A 125 -7.40 -20.76 -9.66
N ARG A 126 -7.91 -20.30 -10.80
CA ARG A 126 -7.28 -19.24 -11.59
C ARG A 126 -7.76 -17.86 -11.17
N TYR A 127 -6.79 -16.98 -11.01
CA TYR A 127 -6.93 -15.56 -10.72
C TYR A 127 -6.12 -14.77 -11.74
N HIS A 128 -6.32 -13.46 -11.79
CA HIS A 128 -5.59 -12.57 -12.68
C HIS A 128 -5.05 -11.39 -11.88
N ALA A 129 -3.80 -10.99 -12.12
CA ALA A 129 -3.24 -9.81 -11.50
C ALA A 129 -3.04 -8.71 -12.54
N ARG A 130 -3.57 -7.52 -12.26
CA ARG A 130 -3.41 -6.33 -13.11
C ARG A 130 -3.45 -5.06 -12.28
N GLY A 131 -2.90 -4.00 -12.83
CA GLY A 131 -2.77 -2.75 -12.10
C GLY A 131 -2.60 -1.54 -13.00
N TYR A 132 -2.37 -0.42 -12.35
CA TYR A 132 -2.10 0.86 -12.98
C TYR A 132 -0.87 1.50 -12.33
N VAL A 133 -0.04 2.12 -13.16
CA VAL A 133 0.91 3.12 -12.69
C VAL A 133 0.21 4.46 -12.78
N ILE A 134 0.21 5.20 -11.68
CA ILE A 134 -0.40 6.52 -11.53
C ILE A 134 0.74 7.53 -11.46
N GLY A 135 0.90 8.31 -12.52
CA GLY A 135 1.88 9.40 -12.57
C GLY A 135 1.53 10.56 -11.64
N PRO A 136 2.24 11.70 -11.75
CA PRO A 136 2.04 12.83 -10.85
C PRO A 136 0.71 13.55 -11.13
N LEU A 137 -0.35 13.02 -10.53
CA LEU A 137 -1.68 13.63 -10.52
C LEU A 137 -1.67 14.87 -9.61
N LYS A 138 -2.43 15.89 -10.00
CA LYS A 138 -2.64 17.08 -9.18
C LYS A 138 -4.03 17.01 -8.56
N VAL A 139 -4.09 16.88 -7.24
CA VAL A 139 -5.33 17.03 -6.46
C VAL A 139 -5.36 18.45 -5.89
N GLU A 140 -6.42 19.19 -6.20
CA GLU A 140 -6.62 20.57 -5.77
C GLU A 140 -7.94 20.69 -5.02
N ASP A 141 -7.89 21.14 -3.76
CA ASP A 141 -9.05 21.49 -2.97
C ASP A 141 -9.62 22.84 -3.44
N LEU A 142 -10.86 22.84 -3.93
CA LEU A 142 -11.58 24.03 -4.38
C LEU A 142 -12.49 24.61 -3.29
N GLY A 143 -12.54 23.99 -2.12
CA GLY A 143 -13.30 24.41 -0.96
C GLY A 143 -14.77 24.02 -1.00
N GLU A 144 -15.56 24.70 -0.18
CA GLU A 144 -16.99 24.48 -0.05
C GLU A 144 -17.73 24.83 -1.34
N SER A 145 -18.60 23.93 -1.81
CA SER A 145 -19.37 24.04 -3.04
C SER A 145 -20.80 23.54 -2.80
N SER A 146 -21.71 23.76 -3.76
CA SER A 146 -22.97 23.01 -3.82
C SER A 146 -22.76 21.65 -4.49
N ALA A 147 -23.58 20.66 -4.11
CA ALA A 147 -23.65 19.37 -4.81
C ALA A 147 -24.05 19.56 -6.29
N PRO A 148 -23.56 18.72 -7.21
CA PRO A 148 -24.01 18.75 -8.60
C PRO A 148 -25.50 18.37 -8.71
N SER A 149 -26.20 18.89 -9.71
CA SER A 149 -27.63 18.60 -9.96
C SER A 149 -27.85 17.09 -10.19
N MET A 150 -29.04 16.57 -9.83
CA MET A 150 -29.44 15.15 -9.86
C MET A 150 -29.24 14.39 -11.19
N GLU A 151 -28.87 15.07 -12.28
CA GLU A 151 -28.39 14.44 -13.52
C GLU A 151 -27.02 13.76 -13.34
N SER A 152 -26.24 14.19 -12.36
CA SER A 152 -25.06 13.50 -11.85
C SER A 152 -25.51 12.34 -10.97
N LYS A 153 -25.69 11.15 -11.57
CA LYS A 153 -25.95 9.92 -10.84
C LYS A 153 -24.85 9.73 -9.79
N ALA A 154 -25.21 9.62 -8.51
CA ALA A 154 -24.32 9.00 -7.53
C ALA A 154 -23.92 7.63 -8.11
N ASN A 155 -22.62 7.35 -8.27
CA ASN A 155 -22.04 6.27 -9.09
C ASN A 155 -21.81 6.57 -10.59
N ALA A 156 -21.74 7.85 -10.99
CA ALA A 156 -21.25 8.21 -12.31
C ALA A 156 -19.85 7.61 -12.53
N LYS A 157 -19.67 6.91 -13.66
CA LYS A 157 -18.36 6.45 -14.12
C LYS A 157 -17.89 7.39 -15.21
N VAL A 158 -16.66 7.86 -15.11
CA VAL A 158 -16.07 8.77 -16.08
C VAL A 158 -14.99 8.05 -16.86
N LYS A 159 -15.14 8.03 -18.19
CA LYS A 159 -14.16 7.43 -19.09
C LYS A 159 -12.99 8.38 -19.34
N MET A 160 -11.78 7.92 -19.02
CA MET A 160 -10.50 8.61 -19.22
C MET A 160 -9.59 7.84 -20.16
N LYS A 161 -8.79 8.58 -20.93
CA LYS A 161 -7.77 8.01 -21.80
C LYS A 161 -6.50 7.77 -20.99
N LEU A 162 -5.87 6.63 -21.22
CA LEU A 162 -4.60 6.28 -20.57
C LEU A 162 -3.40 6.50 -21.49
N VAL A 163 -2.22 6.64 -20.90
CA VAL A 163 -0.96 6.50 -21.61
C VAL A 163 -0.87 5.07 -22.14
N ARG A 164 -0.42 4.94 -23.39
CA ARG A 164 -0.19 3.63 -23.98
C ARG A 164 0.97 2.93 -23.28
N ASN A 165 0.73 1.72 -22.80
CA ASN A 165 1.80 0.83 -22.38
C ASN A 165 2.48 0.19 -23.61
N PRO A 166 3.78 0.47 -23.88
CA PRO A 166 4.49 -0.11 -25.01
C PRO A 166 4.65 -1.64 -24.89
N LEU A 167 4.53 -2.19 -23.68
CA LEU A 167 4.55 -3.63 -23.43
C LEU A 167 3.23 -4.31 -23.80
N ARG A 168 2.17 -3.55 -24.12
CA ARG A 168 0.86 -4.06 -24.54
C ARG A 168 0.57 -3.72 -26.01
N LYS A 169 -0.14 -4.63 -26.67
CA LYS A 169 -0.58 -4.48 -28.07
C LYS A 169 -1.74 -3.51 -28.24
N GLU A 170 -2.33 -3.03 -27.15
CA GLU A 170 -3.50 -2.17 -27.18
C GLU A 170 -3.17 -0.76 -27.72
N LYS A 171 -4.00 -0.29 -28.66
CA LYS A 171 -3.72 0.95 -29.40
C LYS A 171 -4.18 2.21 -28.68
N ARG A 172 -5.24 2.13 -27.85
CA ARG A 172 -5.84 3.25 -27.12
C ARG A 172 -6.49 2.74 -25.83
N PRO A 173 -5.72 2.57 -24.75
CA PRO A 173 -6.28 2.14 -23.48
C PRO A 173 -7.16 3.26 -22.88
N PHE A 174 -8.32 2.88 -22.38
CA PHE A 174 -9.21 3.75 -21.61
C PHE A 174 -9.51 3.08 -20.27
N VAL A 175 -9.79 3.89 -19.26
CA VAL A 175 -10.27 3.44 -17.96
C VAL A 175 -11.58 4.14 -17.63
N GLU A 176 -12.50 3.43 -16.99
CA GLU A 176 -13.65 4.05 -16.35
C GLU A 176 -13.31 4.28 -14.87
N LEU A 177 -13.39 5.53 -14.45
CA LEU A 177 -13.08 5.98 -13.10
C LEU A 177 -14.36 6.27 -12.33
N GLY A 178 -14.33 6.00 -11.03
CA GLY A 178 -15.32 6.39 -10.05
C GLY A 178 -14.67 6.92 -8.80
N ILE A 179 -15.49 7.24 -7.80
CA ILE A 179 -15.01 7.66 -6.47
C ILE A 179 -15.55 6.65 -5.46
N GLY A 180 -14.65 6.14 -4.63
CA GLY A 180 -14.98 5.40 -3.43
C GLY A 180 -14.79 6.27 -2.20
N PHE A 181 -15.43 5.90 -1.11
CA PHE A 181 -15.14 6.43 0.20
C PHE A 181 -15.35 5.35 1.25
N ASP A 182 -14.66 5.48 2.36
CA ASP A 182 -14.72 4.62 3.54
C ASP A 182 -14.57 5.48 4.80
N SER A 183 -14.16 4.87 5.92
CA SER A 183 -13.94 5.59 7.19
C SER A 183 -12.76 6.54 7.14
N ASP A 184 -11.78 6.28 6.28
CA ASP A 184 -10.49 6.95 6.26
C ASP A 184 -10.50 8.12 5.28
N GLY A 185 -11.40 8.08 4.29
CA GLY A 185 -11.71 9.23 3.46
C GLY A 185 -12.29 8.84 2.11
N SER A 186 -11.86 9.53 1.07
CA SER A 186 -12.25 9.23 -0.31
C SER A 186 -11.05 9.02 -1.21
N TYR A 187 -11.28 8.19 -2.23
CA TYR A 187 -10.26 7.78 -3.17
C TYR A 187 -10.82 7.65 -4.58
N LEU A 188 -9.97 7.92 -5.56
CA LEU A 188 -10.21 7.62 -6.95
C LEU A 188 -10.10 6.11 -7.13
N LYS A 189 -11.04 5.51 -7.85
CA LYS A 189 -11.03 4.07 -8.15
C LYS A 189 -11.40 3.78 -9.59
N THR A 190 -11.07 2.60 -10.06
CA THR A 190 -11.56 2.08 -11.32
C THR A 190 -13.00 1.55 -11.21
N SER A 191 -13.63 1.28 -12.35
CA SER A 191 -15.00 0.75 -12.43
C SER A 191 -15.20 -0.65 -11.84
N ASP A 192 -14.10 -1.39 -11.68
CA ASP A 192 -13.95 -2.69 -11.05
C ASP A 192 -13.41 -2.58 -9.61
N ASP A 193 -13.51 -1.39 -9.02
CA ASP A 193 -13.28 -1.07 -7.61
C ASP A 193 -11.82 -1.05 -7.12
N LEU A 194 -10.82 -1.10 -8.02
CA LEU A 194 -9.41 -0.96 -7.61
C LEU A 194 -9.14 0.50 -7.18
N PRO A 195 -8.75 0.77 -5.92
CA PRO A 195 -8.34 2.10 -5.50
C PRO A 195 -7.02 2.50 -6.16
N LEU A 196 -6.95 3.75 -6.61
CA LEU A 196 -5.84 4.30 -7.40
C LEU A 196 -5.09 5.41 -6.69
N LEU A 197 -5.82 6.31 -6.05
CA LEU A 197 -5.28 7.52 -5.43
C LEU A 197 -6.20 8.02 -4.33
N THR A 198 -5.66 8.35 -3.16
CA THR A 198 -6.36 9.02 -2.08
C THR A 198 -6.57 10.49 -2.44
N ILE A 199 -7.81 10.96 -2.31
CA ILE A 199 -8.18 12.34 -2.67
C ILE A 199 -8.20 13.22 -1.42
N SER A 200 -8.74 12.69 -0.34
CA SER A 200 -8.98 13.42 0.90
C SER A 200 -9.14 12.42 2.03
N GLU A 201 -8.54 12.72 3.18
CA GLU A 201 -8.67 11.96 4.44
C GLU A 201 -9.85 12.47 5.30
N THR A 202 -10.84 13.13 4.66
CA THR A 202 -12.01 13.66 5.38
C THR A 202 -12.88 12.50 5.88
N PRO A 203 -13.06 12.34 7.20
CA PRO A 203 -13.83 11.23 7.74
C PRO A 203 -15.33 11.47 7.59
N ASN A 204 -16.12 10.42 7.79
CA ASN A 204 -17.59 10.48 7.86
C ASN A 204 -18.27 10.99 6.58
N LEU A 205 -17.68 10.73 5.42
CA LEU A 205 -18.34 11.02 4.15
C LEU A 205 -19.64 10.23 4.04
N SER A 206 -20.70 10.92 3.62
CA SER A 206 -22.02 10.33 3.42
C SER A 206 -22.27 10.04 1.93
N ARG A 207 -21.74 10.89 1.04
CA ARG A 207 -21.91 10.79 -0.41
C ARG A 207 -20.72 11.38 -1.14
N VAL A 208 -20.49 10.85 -2.34
CA VAL A 208 -19.49 11.35 -3.27
C VAL A 208 -20.04 11.40 -4.70
N TRP A 209 -19.53 12.33 -5.49
CA TRP A 209 -19.84 12.46 -6.91
C TRP A 209 -18.57 12.72 -7.71
N ILE A 210 -18.61 12.33 -8.99
CA ILE A 210 -17.55 12.59 -9.96
C ILE A 210 -18.17 13.05 -11.26
N THR A 211 -17.58 14.08 -11.85
CA THR A 211 -17.98 14.58 -13.17
C THR A 211 -16.74 14.82 -14.01
N LYS A 212 -16.82 14.46 -15.30
CA LYS A 212 -15.78 14.80 -16.28
C LYS A 212 -15.69 16.31 -16.42
N LYS A 213 -14.52 16.89 -16.13
CA LYS A 213 -14.29 18.32 -16.39
C LYS A 213 -13.85 18.52 -17.84
N ASN A 214 -12.88 17.74 -18.28
CA ASN A 214 -12.30 17.73 -19.63
C ASN A 214 -11.64 16.35 -19.86
N GLU A 215 -10.75 16.20 -20.85
CA GLU A 215 -10.17 14.91 -21.23
C GLU A 215 -9.13 14.35 -20.23
N ASP A 216 -8.55 15.19 -19.38
CA ASP A 216 -7.46 14.87 -18.45
C ASP A 216 -7.76 15.24 -16.99
N ALA A 217 -8.96 15.72 -16.69
CA ALA A 217 -9.37 16.11 -15.35
C ALA A 217 -10.83 15.78 -15.02
N VAL A 218 -11.07 15.54 -13.74
CA VAL A 218 -12.39 15.39 -13.13
C VAL A 218 -12.57 16.35 -11.97
N ASP A 219 -13.81 16.75 -11.75
CA ASP A 219 -14.24 17.39 -10.53
C ASP A 219 -14.93 16.33 -9.65
N VAL A 220 -14.61 16.34 -8.36
CA VAL A 220 -15.12 15.43 -7.33
C VAL A 220 -15.82 16.26 -6.26
N TRP A 221 -16.98 15.80 -5.80
CA TRP A 221 -17.67 16.39 -4.66
C TRP A 221 -17.78 15.37 -3.54
N GLN A 222 -17.54 15.82 -2.31
CA GLN A 222 -17.60 15.03 -1.08
C GLN A 222 -18.58 15.70 -0.12
N ASP A 223 -19.59 14.97 0.35
CA ASP A 223 -20.60 15.46 1.30
C ASP A 223 -20.41 14.75 2.64
N ASP A 224 -20.05 15.50 3.68
CA ASP A 224 -19.85 15.01 5.05
C ASP A 224 -21.14 15.02 5.90
N GLY A 225 -22.28 15.35 5.28
CA GLY A 225 -23.60 15.52 5.90
C GLY A 225 -23.88 16.94 6.40
N ASN A 226 -22.86 17.80 6.50
CA ASN A 226 -22.99 19.20 6.88
C ASN A 226 -22.65 20.14 5.72
N LYS A 227 -21.57 19.81 5.00
CA LYS A 227 -20.97 20.61 3.93
C LYS A 227 -20.60 19.72 2.77
N VAL A 228 -20.56 20.33 1.59
CA VAL A 228 -20.05 19.70 0.38
C VAL A 228 -18.75 20.38 -0.01
N TYR A 229 -17.68 19.61 -0.14
CA TYR A 229 -16.38 20.07 -0.61
C TYR A 229 -16.14 19.62 -2.04
N GLN A 230 -15.50 20.46 -2.84
CA GLN A 230 -15.14 20.14 -4.21
C GLN A 230 -13.62 20.01 -4.35
N PHE A 231 -13.19 18.95 -5.03
CA PHE A 231 -11.82 18.71 -5.42
C PHE A 231 -11.71 18.63 -6.94
N ARG A 232 -10.56 19.03 -7.49
CA ARG A 232 -10.19 18.80 -8.87
C ARG A 232 -8.99 17.88 -8.95
N ILE A 233 -9.11 16.81 -9.72
CA ILE A 233 -8.02 15.91 -10.04
C ILE A 233 -7.64 16.13 -11.50
N SER A 234 -6.39 16.52 -11.75
CA SER A 234 -5.85 16.80 -13.10
C SER A 234 -4.69 15.87 -13.45
N ASN A 235 -4.27 15.88 -14.71
CA ASN A 235 -3.24 15.01 -15.29
C ASN A 235 -3.63 13.52 -15.31
N LEU A 236 -4.92 13.19 -15.37
CA LEU A 236 -5.40 11.80 -15.41
C LEU A 236 -4.97 11.05 -16.68
N ASP A 237 -4.50 11.77 -17.69
CA ASP A 237 -3.85 11.21 -18.87
C ASP A 237 -2.44 10.67 -18.58
N GLN A 238 -1.90 10.87 -17.37
CA GLN A 238 -0.64 10.31 -16.87
C GLN A 238 -0.85 9.01 -16.08
N MET A 239 -1.76 8.15 -16.54
CA MET A 239 -1.95 6.82 -15.98
C MET A 239 -1.67 5.75 -17.03
N MET A 240 -1.07 4.62 -16.62
CA MET A 240 -0.75 3.52 -17.53
C MET A 240 -1.18 2.17 -16.95
N ALA A 241 -2.02 1.44 -17.68
CA ALA A 241 -2.43 0.09 -17.28
C ALA A 241 -1.31 -0.94 -17.56
N PHE A 242 -1.20 -1.93 -16.69
CA PHE A 242 -0.32 -3.08 -16.86
C PHE A 242 -0.95 -4.37 -16.36
N ASP A 243 -0.33 -5.47 -16.69
CA ASP A 243 -0.87 -6.81 -16.49
C ASP A 243 0.25 -7.75 -16.08
N CYS A 244 0.01 -8.46 -14.99
CA CYS A 244 0.96 -9.40 -14.40
C CYS A 244 0.64 -10.85 -14.83
N GLY A 245 -0.43 -11.07 -15.59
CA GLY A 245 -0.86 -12.36 -16.09
C GLY A 245 -1.80 -13.12 -15.17
N GLU A 246 -2.08 -14.35 -15.59
CA GLU A 246 -2.86 -15.32 -14.83
C GLU A 246 -2.01 -15.94 -13.71
N LEU A 247 -2.67 -16.20 -12.58
CA LEU A 247 -2.14 -16.79 -11.37
C LEU A 247 -2.93 -18.06 -11.05
N GLU A 248 -2.25 -19.11 -10.61
CA GLU A 248 -2.89 -20.33 -10.12
C GLU A 248 -2.70 -20.46 -8.61
N LEU A 249 -3.80 -20.37 -7.87
CA LEU A 249 -3.84 -20.63 -6.42
C LEU A 249 -4.09 -22.12 -6.20
N LYS A 250 -3.22 -22.79 -5.43
CA LYS A 250 -3.26 -24.23 -5.16
C LYS A 250 -3.83 -24.56 -3.79
#